data_AF-Q5GLW9-F1
#
_entry.id   AF-Q5GLW9-F1
#
_cell.length_a   1.000
_cell.length_b   1.000
_cell.length_c   1.000
_cell.angle_alpha   90.00
_cell.angle_beta   90.00
_cell.angle_gamma   90.00
#
_symmetry.space_group_name_H-M   'P 1'
#
loop_
_entity.id
_entity.type
_entity.pdbx_description
1 polymer ?
#
loop_
_entity_poly.entity_id
_entity_poly.type
_entity_poly.pdbx_seq_one_letter_code
_entity_poly.pdbx_strand_id
1 'polypeptide(L)' 'ISTFIYDDTRAVLKSFLENVVRDATTYTEHAKRKTVTAM' A
#
# COMPACT_ATOMS: atom_id res chain seq x y z
N ILE A 1 17.42 -21.17 -4.45
CA ILE A 1 18.21 -20.35 -3.50
C ILE A 1 17.63 -18.95 -3.33
N SER A 2 17.21 -18.25 -4.40
CA SER A 2 16.64 -16.89 -4.30
C SER A 2 15.13 -16.80 -4.00
N THR A 3 14.37 -17.90 -4.06
CA THR A 3 12.91 -17.91 -3.82
C THR A 3 12.52 -17.29 -2.49
N PHE A 4 13.27 -17.59 -1.43
CA PHE A 4 13.05 -17.02 -0.10
C PHE A 4 13.14 -15.48 -0.09
N ILE A 5 14.10 -14.91 -0.84
CA ILE A 5 14.28 -13.45 -0.94
C ILE A 5 13.09 -12.81 -1.68
N TYR A 6 12.58 -13.46 -2.74
CA TYR A 6 11.40 -12.96 -3.45
C TYR A 6 10.12 -13.01 -2.59
N ASP A 7 9.94 -14.07 -1.81
CA ASP A 7 8.78 -14.19 -0.92
C ASP A 7 8.86 -13.18 0.22
N ASP A 8 10.04 -13.02 0.83
CA ASP A 8 10.26 -12.07 1.94
C ASP A 8 10.06 -10.62 1.48
N THR A 9 10.64 -10.23 0.35
CA THR A 9 10.45 -8.89 -0.22
C THR A 9 9.01 -8.62 -0.63
N ARG A 10 8.29 -9.62 -1.15
CA ARG A 10 6.86 -9.51 -1.48
C ARG A 10 6.01 -9.35 -0.23
N ALA A 11 6.32 -10.05 0.86
CA ALA A 11 5.61 -9.93 2.12
C ALA A 11 5.76 -8.52 2.71
N VAL A 12 6.98 -7.97 2.71
CA VAL A 12 7.25 -6.59 3.14
C VAL A 12 6.48 -5.58 2.30
N LEU A 13 6.53 -5.71 0.96
CA LEU A 13 5.84 -4.79 0.06
C LEU A 13 4.32 -4.83 0.26
N LYS A 14 3.75 -6.02 0.50
CA LYS A 14 2.32 -6.17 0.76
C LYS A 14 1.90 -5.44 2.04
N SER A 15 2.63 -5.64 3.15
CA SER A 15 2.36 -4.96 4.41
C SER A 15 2.47 -3.44 4.29
N PHE A 16 3.48 -2.95 3.56
CA PHE A 16 3.64 -1.53 3.27
C PHE A 16 2.43 -0.97 2.51
N LEU A 17 2.04 -1.61 1.41
CA LEU A 17 0.91 -1.16 0.58
C LEU A 17 -0.43 -1.22 1.32
N GLU A 18 -0.66 -2.23 2.17
CA GLU A 18 -1.89 -2.30 2.97
C GLU A 18 -2.06 -1.09 3.89
N ASN A 19 -0.97 -0.63 4.52
CA ASN A 19 -1.01 0.56 5.37
C ASN A 19 -1.16 1.83 4.54
N VAL A 20 -0.37 1.99 3.46
CA VAL A 20 -0.44 3.17 2.58
C VAL A 20 -1.82 3.33 1.96
N VAL A 21 -2.43 2.24 1.47
CA VAL A 21 -3.76 2.29 0.88
C VAL A 21 -4.82 2.64 1.91
N ARG A 22 -4.75 2.09 3.14
CA ARG A 22 -5.70 2.42 4.23
C ARG A 22 -5.68 3.91 4.57
N ASP A 23 -4.48 4.48 4.70
CA ASP A 23 -4.33 5.90 5.00
C ASP A 23 -4.80 6.75 3.82
N ALA A 24 -4.37 6.40 2.59
CA ALA A 24 -4.78 7.09 1.38
C ALA A 24 -6.30 7.10 1.20
N THR A 25 -6.97 5.96 1.42
CA THR A 25 -8.44 5.88 1.35
C THR A 25 -9.08 6.76 2.39
N THR A 26 -8.58 6.75 3.63
CA THR A 26 -9.09 7.60 4.72
C THR A 26 -9.04 9.09 4.35
N TYR A 27 -7.91 9.54 3.79
CA TYR A 27 -7.77 10.93 3.34
C TYR A 27 -8.66 11.25 2.14
N THR A 28 -8.78 10.34 1.16
CA THR A 28 -9.66 10.57 0.00
C THR A 28 -11.13 10.61 0.39
N GLU A 29 -11.57 9.75 1.32
CA GLU A 29 -12.92 9.74 1.86
C GLU A 29 -13.21 11.04 2.61
N HIS A 30 -12.29 11.49 3.47
CA HIS A 30 -12.41 12.78 4.17
C HIS A 30 -12.55 13.95 3.18
N ALA A 31 -11.79 13.91 2.08
CA ALA A 31 -11.84 14.93 1.02
C ALA A 31 -13.01 14.75 0.03
N LYS A 32 -13.88 13.74 0.20
CA LYS A 32 -14.95 13.37 -0.74
C LYS A 32 -14.45 13.11 -2.18
N ARG A 33 -13.24 12.56 -2.32
CA ARG A 33 -12.60 12.23 -3.60
C ARG A 33 -12.69 10.72 -3.86
N LYS A 34 -12.81 10.33 -5.13
CA LYS A 34 -12.85 8.93 -5.57
C LYS A 34 -11.51 8.42 -6.14
N THR A 35 -10.52 9.31 -6.23
CA THR A 35 -9.22 9.03 -6.84
C THR A 35 -8.12 9.35 -5.83
N VAL A 36 -7.22 8.39 -5.63
CA VAL A 36 -5.98 8.60 -4.87
C VAL A 36 -4.96 9.25 -5.81
N THR A 37 -4.38 10.36 -5.39
CA THR A 37 -3.28 11.04 -6.09
C THR A 37 -1.99 10.77 -5.33
N ALA A 38 -0.92 10.43 -6.06
CA ALA A 38 0.42 10.40 -5.47
C ALA A 38 0.80 11.82 -5.05
N MET A 39 1.18 11.97 -3.78
CA MET A 39 1.72 13.23 -3.25
C MET A 39 3.24 13.22 -3.32
#